data_AF-A0A7C3QIK0-F1
#
_entry.id   AF-A0A7C3QIK0-F1
#
_cell.length_a   1.000
_cell.length_b   1.000
_cell.length_c   1.000
_cell.angle_alpha   90.00
_cell.angle_beta   90.00
_cell.angle_gamma   90.00
#
_symmetry.space_group_name_H-M   'P 1'
#
loop_
_entity.id
_entity.type
_entity.pdbx_description
1 polymer ?
#
loop_
_entity_poly.entity_id
_entity_poly.type
_entity_poly.pdbx_seq_one_letter_code
_entity_poly.pdbx_strand_id
1 'polypeptide(L)'
;MSNVLQTIPSPMKIRDELEQMVLADLLGPVGGEEEEIDEPSVRDRYLVGMLAPKWQELSPEEFDELPQGGSGSVEDGTTDSTSLTTTTMSPSSFGMTFCVDLEAKALQVTAKWGHYRRDHSATLTTKTGDKKLIWKRSHRVGVSAPIPLKPGRINWTPDADFPEVQVQGLIRKRDHFWSVTLFLVNGQQEPKRLRDTAWVFQPELSVQSPDGQPIFHSRPQQRDPGKSDPVTFAEEQEMAMLYRHQVEFGVGHGVSVHVDCFEGDCNRAVRLSTKVVPTYEVPRTTPPT
;
A
#
# COMPACT_ATOMS: atom_id res chain seq x y z
N MET A 1 14.95 18.23 -44.82
CA MET A 1 13.72 17.55 -44.37
C MET A 1 14.16 16.39 -43.51
N SER A 2 14.15 16.59 -42.19
CA SER A 2 14.68 15.63 -41.23
C SER A 2 13.70 14.47 -41.08
N ASN A 3 14.21 13.25 -41.25
CA ASN A 3 13.45 12.01 -41.32
C ASN A 3 12.89 11.67 -39.93
N VAL A 4 11.66 12.10 -39.63
CA VAL A 4 10.93 11.74 -38.40
C VAL A 4 10.26 10.39 -38.59
N LEU A 5 11.06 9.34 -38.71
CA LEU A 5 10.59 7.98 -38.43
C LEU A 5 10.65 7.82 -36.91
N GLN A 6 9.62 8.29 -36.21
CA GLN A 6 9.37 7.86 -34.83
C GLN A 6 9.24 6.34 -34.88
N THR A 7 10.28 5.64 -34.44
CA THR A 7 10.25 4.20 -34.25
C THR A 7 9.12 3.89 -33.29
N ILE A 8 8.14 3.10 -33.74
CA ILE A 8 7.01 2.65 -32.91
C ILE A 8 7.60 1.99 -31.65
N PRO A 9 7.20 2.42 -30.44
CA PRO A 9 7.71 1.84 -29.20
C PRO A 9 7.42 0.33 -29.14
N SER A 10 8.21 -0.43 -28.37
CA SER A 10 7.93 -1.86 -28.18
C SER A 10 6.55 -2.05 -27.50
N PRO A 11 5.86 -3.18 -27.73
CA PRO A 11 4.60 -3.46 -27.06
C PRO A 11 4.69 -3.38 -25.53
N MET A 12 5.83 -3.74 -24.95
CA MET A 12 6.10 -3.57 -23.51
C MET A 12 6.07 -2.10 -23.12
N LYS A 13 6.80 -1.24 -23.83
CA LYS A 13 6.83 0.20 -23.54
C LYS A 13 5.46 0.85 -23.70
N ILE A 14 4.67 0.44 -24.72
CA ILE A 14 3.29 0.92 -24.89
C ILE A 14 2.41 0.49 -23.71
N ARG A 15 2.55 -0.76 -23.27
CA ARG A 15 1.82 -1.27 -22.10
C ARG A 15 2.18 -0.50 -20.83
N ASP A 16 3.47 -0.28 -20.59
CA ASP A 16 3.95 0.46 -19.42
C ASP A 16 3.43 1.90 -19.41
N GLU A 17 3.47 2.57 -20.57
CA GLU A 17 2.93 3.93 -20.73
C GLU A 17 1.41 3.95 -20.49
N LEU A 18 0.66 3.00 -21.05
CA LEU A 18 -0.79 2.90 -20.83
C LEU A 18 -1.13 2.61 -19.36
N GLU A 19 -0.40 1.71 -18.72
CA GLU A 19 -0.56 1.41 -17.30
C GLU A 19 -0.30 2.65 -16.45
N GLN A 20 0.79 3.37 -16.70
CA GLN A 20 1.10 4.61 -15.98
C GLN A 20 0.01 5.67 -16.15
N MET A 21 -0.56 5.81 -17.36
CA MET A 21 -1.66 6.75 -17.61
C MET A 21 -2.93 6.36 -16.84
N VAL A 22 -3.29 5.08 -16.84
CA VAL A 22 -4.46 4.58 -16.10
C VAL A 22 -4.27 4.76 -14.59
N LEU A 23 -3.09 4.45 -14.07
CA LEU A 23 -2.77 4.65 -12.65
C LEU A 23 -2.78 6.13 -12.27
N ALA A 24 -2.21 6.99 -13.10
CA ALA A 24 -2.25 8.43 -12.88
C ALA A 24 -3.69 8.95 -12.82
N ASP A 25 -4.59 8.44 -13.66
CA ASP A 25 -5.99 8.89 -13.68
C ASP A 25 -6.80 8.34 -12.50
N LEU A 26 -6.60 7.07 -12.11
CA LEU A 26 -7.37 6.41 -11.06
C LEU A 26 -6.87 6.71 -9.64
N LEU A 27 -5.56 6.72 -9.42
CA LEU A 27 -4.92 6.91 -8.11
C LEU A 27 -4.44 8.37 -7.93
N GLY A 28 -3.89 8.96 -8.99
CA GLY A 28 -3.25 10.28 -8.93
C GLY A 28 -1.95 10.31 -8.12
N PRO A 29 -1.39 11.52 -7.91
CA PRO A 29 -1.88 12.80 -8.42
C PRO A 29 -1.43 13.04 -9.86
N VAL A 30 -2.30 13.55 -10.74
CA VAL A 30 -1.96 13.82 -12.15
C VAL A 30 -1.05 15.04 -12.27
N GLY A 31 -1.33 16.09 -11.49
CA GLY A 31 -0.58 17.34 -11.45
C GLY A 31 0.67 17.32 -10.56
N GLY A 32 1.04 16.16 -9.99
CA GLY A 32 2.19 16.03 -9.09
C GLY A 32 1.92 16.51 -7.65
N GLU A 33 2.97 16.93 -6.94
CA GLU A 33 2.90 17.20 -5.48
C GLU A 33 2.00 18.39 -5.11
N GLU A 34 1.96 19.43 -5.96
CA GLU A 34 1.25 20.71 -5.78
C GLU A 34 0.07 20.87 -6.76
N GLU A 35 -0.62 19.77 -7.05
CA GLU A 35 -1.76 19.73 -7.97
C GLU A 35 -2.92 20.67 -7.59
N GLU A 36 -3.52 21.30 -8.60
CA GLU A 36 -4.76 22.06 -8.52
C GLU A 36 -5.90 21.29 -9.22
N ILE A 37 -6.99 20.99 -8.50
CA ILE A 37 -8.17 20.29 -9.03
C ILE A 37 -9.38 21.23 -9.04
N ASP A 38 -9.93 21.45 -10.23
CA ASP A 38 -11.10 22.30 -10.48
C ASP A 38 -12.40 21.47 -10.60
N GLU A 39 -12.65 20.65 -9.57
CA GLU A 39 -13.80 19.76 -9.48
C GLU A 39 -14.57 19.96 -8.16
N PRO A 40 -15.84 19.54 -8.07
CA PRO A 40 -16.60 19.64 -6.83
C PRO A 40 -15.99 18.82 -5.69
N SER A 41 -15.54 17.60 -5.98
CA SER A 41 -15.07 16.59 -5.02
C SER A 41 -13.78 15.96 -5.53
N VAL A 42 -12.77 15.84 -4.67
CA VAL A 42 -11.50 15.15 -5.00
C VAL A 42 -11.72 13.63 -5.08
N ARG A 43 -12.70 13.12 -4.33
CA ARG A 43 -13.06 11.69 -4.31
C ARG A 43 -13.71 11.22 -5.61
N ASP A 44 -14.20 12.15 -6.41
CA ASP A 44 -14.79 11.85 -7.72
C ASP A 44 -13.69 11.81 -8.80
N ARG A 45 -12.57 12.52 -8.57
CA ARG A 45 -11.39 12.54 -9.44
C ARG A 45 -10.55 11.26 -9.31
N TYR A 46 -10.31 10.82 -8.07
CA TYR A 46 -9.51 9.64 -7.76
C TYR A 46 -10.38 8.55 -7.15
N LEU A 47 -10.35 7.37 -7.75
CA LEU A 47 -11.23 6.25 -7.38
C LEU A 47 -10.58 5.28 -6.41
N VAL A 48 -9.24 5.29 -6.30
CA VAL A 48 -8.48 4.38 -5.43
C VAL A 48 -7.48 5.12 -4.56
N GLY A 49 -6.99 4.45 -3.51
CA GLY A 49 -5.95 4.99 -2.62
C GLY A 49 -6.45 6.11 -1.73
N MET A 50 -7.62 5.92 -1.12
CA MET A 50 -8.22 6.89 -0.22
C MET A 50 -8.53 6.24 1.12
N LEU A 51 -8.21 6.92 2.21
CA LEU A 51 -8.67 6.56 3.55
C LEU A 51 -9.72 7.55 4.03
N ALA A 52 -10.90 7.02 4.32
CA ALA A 52 -11.99 7.80 4.88
C ALA A 52 -11.68 8.24 6.32
N PRO A 53 -12.17 9.42 6.73
CA PRO A 53 -12.20 9.79 8.13
C PRO A 53 -12.97 8.75 8.94
N LYS A 54 -12.56 8.59 10.18
CA LYS A 54 -12.99 7.50 11.05
C LYS A 54 -14.45 7.57 11.44
N TRP A 55 -15.08 6.39 11.49
CA TRP A 55 -16.29 6.15 12.27
C TRP A 55 -16.05 5.22 13.49
N GLN A 56 -14.90 4.52 13.62
CA GLN A 56 -14.60 3.61 14.76
C GLN A 56 -13.10 3.25 14.97
N GLU A 57 -12.66 2.98 16.22
CA GLU A 57 -11.30 2.55 16.64
C GLU A 57 -10.96 1.11 16.26
N LEU A 58 -9.73 0.87 15.74
CA LEU A 58 -9.22 -0.46 15.47
C LEU A 58 -9.04 -1.25 16.76
N SER A 59 -9.51 -2.49 16.80
CA SER A 59 -9.42 -3.35 17.97
C SER A 59 -8.18 -4.26 17.92
N PRO A 60 -7.63 -4.71 19.07
CA PRO A 60 -6.46 -5.59 19.10
C PRO A 60 -6.62 -6.90 18.31
N GLU A 61 -7.85 -7.36 18.10
CA GLU A 61 -8.18 -8.55 17.34
C GLU A 61 -7.85 -8.40 15.85
N GLU A 62 -7.99 -7.20 15.28
CA GLU A 62 -7.64 -6.91 13.87
C GLU A 62 -6.12 -7.00 13.61
N PHE A 63 -5.29 -6.88 14.66
CA PHE A 63 -3.84 -7.10 14.56
C PHE A 63 -3.45 -8.58 14.61
N ASP A 64 -4.36 -9.46 15.03
CA ASP A 64 -4.09 -10.88 15.26
C ASP A 64 -4.52 -11.79 14.11
N GLU A 65 -5.38 -11.29 13.21
CA GLU A 65 -5.69 -11.95 11.94
C GLU A 65 -4.47 -11.89 11.00
N LEU A 66 -3.54 -12.81 11.20
CA LEU A 66 -2.61 -13.23 10.15
C LEU A 66 -3.44 -13.95 9.08
N PRO A 67 -3.51 -13.45 7.84
CA PRO A 67 -4.19 -14.17 6.78
C PRO A 67 -3.49 -15.52 6.62
N GLN A 68 -4.22 -16.61 6.88
CA GLN A 68 -3.79 -17.91 6.39
C GLN A 68 -3.92 -17.84 4.86
N GLY A 69 -2.79 -17.93 4.17
CA GLY A 69 -2.75 -17.94 2.70
C GLY A 69 -3.82 -18.88 2.16
N GLY A 70 -4.67 -18.34 1.28
CA GLY A 70 -5.90 -18.99 0.87
C GLY A 70 -5.66 -20.36 0.23
N SER A 71 -6.23 -21.40 0.84
CA SER A 71 -6.56 -22.63 0.14
C SER A 71 -7.79 -22.34 -0.72
N GLY A 72 -7.56 -22.07 -2.00
CA GLY A 72 -8.63 -21.84 -2.97
C GLY A 72 -9.48 -23.09 -3.17
N SER A 73 -10.79 -22.94 -2.97
CA SER A 73 -11.80 -23.77 -3.60
C SER A 73 -12.73 -22.85 -4.38
N VAL A 74 -12.71 -22.98 -5.70
CA VAL A 74 -13.59 -22.30 -6.64
C VAL A 74 -14.80 -23.19 -6.86
N GLU A 75 -16.00 -22.70 -6.56
CA GLU A 75 -17.23 -23.20 -7.22
C GLU A 75 -18.35 -22.14 -7.28
N ASP A 76 -18.54 -21.65 -8.51
CA ASP A 76 -19.75 -21.26 -9.25
C ASP A 76 -20.85 -20.35 -8.65
N GLY A 77 -20.85 -19.10 -9.12
CA GLY A 77 -21.87 -18.52 -10.02
C GLY A 77 -23.37 -18.58 -9.71
N THR A 78 -23.93 -17.48 -9.17
CA THR A 78 -25.24 -16.95 -9.61
C THR A 78 -25.23 -15.41 -9.63
N THR A 79 -25.58 -14.84 -10.78
CA THR A 79 -25.71 -13.39 -10.99
C THR A 79 -27.07 -12.91 -10.52
N ASP A 80 -27.13 -12.20 -9.40
CA ASP A 80 -28.27 -11.34 -9.07
C ASP A 80 -27.89 -9.86 -9.27
N SER A 81 -28.40 -9.31 -10.36
CA SER A 81 -28.44 -7.87 -10.62
C SER A 81 -29.49 -7.23 -9.71
N THR A 82 -29.06 -6.81 -8.53
CA THR A 82 -29.70 -5.71 -7.81
C THR A 82 -28.65 -4.67 -7.54
N SER A 83 -28.80 -3.51 -8.17
CA SER A 83 -28.06 -2.30 -7.84
C SER A 83 -28.47 -1.86 -6.43
N LEU A 84 -27.91 -2.53 -5.43
CA LEU A 84 -27.77 -2.00 -4.10
C LEU A 84 -26.91 -0.76 -4.25
N THR A 85 -27.45 0.42 -3.91
CA THR A 85 -26.63 1.57 -3.54
C THR A 85 -25.79 1.12 -2.34
N THR A 86 -24.69 0.46 -2.65
CA THR A 86 -23.74 -0.06 -1.68
C THR A 86 -23.23 1.17 -0.99
N THR A 87 -23.61 1.37 0.27
CA THR A 87 -22.94 2.31 1.15
C THR A 87 -21.48 1.86 1.15
N THR A 88 -20.67 2.47 0.31
CA THR A 88 -19.28 2.09 0.09
C THR A 88 -18.55 2.37 1.39
N MET A 89 -18.42 1.33 2.23
CA MET A 89 -17.57 1.33 3.41
C MET A 89 -16.14 1.56 2.93
N SER A 90 -15.75 2.83 2.92
CA SER A 90 -14.40 3.23 2.57
C SER A 90 -13.50 2.95 3.77
N PRO A 91 -12.35 2.29 3.60
CA PRO A 91 -11.47 1.95 4.71
C PRO A 91 -10.96 3.23 5.38
N SER A 92 -10.80 3.20 6.70
CA SER A 92 -10.17 4.30 7.46
C SER A 92 -8.72 4.00 7.82
N SER A 93 -8.23 2.81 7.48
CA SER A 93 -6.83 2.40 7.66
C SER A 93 -6.40 1.37 6.62
N PHE A 94 -5.10 1.28 6.38
CA PHE A 94 -4.45 0.13 5.77
C PHE A 94 -3.15 -0.14 6.52
N GLY A 95 -2.56 -1.31 6.30
CA GLY A 95 -1.33 -1.67 6.97
C GLY A 95 -0.53 -2.75 6.28
N MET A 96 0.53 -3.18 6.93
CA MET A 96 1.29 -4.36 6.56
C MET A 96 1.83 -5.06 7.80
N THR A 97 1.95 -6.38 7.72
CA THR A 97 2.68 -7.21 8.68
C THR A 97 3.90 -7.78 7.99
N PHE A 98 5.07 -7.69 8.60
CA PHE A 98 6.31 -8.21 8.03
C PHE A 98 7.21 -8.82 9.11
N CYS A 99 8.20 -9.60 8.65
CA CYS A 99 9.18 -10.26 9.50
C CYS A 99 10.52 -9.52 9.46
N VAL A 100 11.13 -9.35 10.63
CA VAL A 100 12.44 -8.69 10.79
C VAL A 100 13.37 -9.61 11.58
N ASP A 101 14.64 -9.60 11.20
CA ASP A 101 15.71 -10.34 11.88
C ASP A 101 15.83 -9.95 13.37
N LEU A 102 16.11 -10.93 14.23
CA LEU A 102 16.32 -10.74 15.67
C LEU A 102 17.51 -9.83 15.98
N GLU A 103 18.51 -9.78 15.10
CA GLU A 103 19.71 -8.93 15.26
C GLU A 103 19.42 -7.44 15.01
N ALA A 104 18.31 -7.13 14.34
CA ALA A 104 17.92 -5.75 14.07
C ALA A 104 17.57 -5.01 15.38
N LYS A 105 18.07 -3.78 15.51
CA LYS A 105 17.88 -2.97 16.73
C LYS A 105 16.69 -2.02 16.64
N ALA A 106 16.44 -1.47 15.45
CA ALA A 106 15.43 -0.46 15.24
C ALA A 106 14.91 -0.46 13.80
N LEU A 107 13.74 0.13 13.61
CA LEU A 107 13.10 0.40 12.33
C LEU A 107 12.92 1.90 12.14
N GLN A 108 12.98 2.35 10.89
CA GLN A 108 12.54 3.68 10.50
C GLN A 108 11.32 3.55 9.61
N VAL A 109 10.26 4.26 9.97
CA VAL A 109 9.00 4.25 9.23
C VAL A 109 8.82 5.61 8.56
N THR A 110 8.44 5.59 7.29
CA THR A 110 8.08 6.78 6.53
C THR A 110 6.64 6.67 6.07
N ALA A 111 5.82 7.64 6.44
CA ALA A 111 4.43 7.75 5.99
C ALA A 111 4.30 8.96 5.07
N LYS A 112 3.67 8.77 3.91
CA LYS A 112 3.41 9.82 2.93
C LYS A 112 1.95 9.81 2.55
N TRP A 113 1.38 10.97 2.28
CA TRP A 113 0.03 11.09 1.73
C TRP A 113 -0.18 12.44 1.05
N GLY A 114 -1.32 12.57 0.38
CA GLY A 114 -1.89 13.81 -0.13
C GLY A 114 -3.02 14.28 0.78
N HIS A 115 -3.00 15.56 1.08
CA HIS A 115 -4.10 16.26 1.72
C HIS A 115 -4.61 17.36 0.78
N TYR A 116 -5.92 17.50 0.63
CA TYR A 116 -6.52 18.49 -0.25
C TYR A 116 -7.31 19.53 0.56
N ARG A 117 -7.05 20.81 0.29
CA ARG A 117 -7.78 21.94 0.89
C ARG A 117 -8.38 22.84 -0.18
N ARG A 118 -9.52 23.46 0.11
CA ARG A 118 -10.07 24.51 -0.76
C ARG A 118 -9.25 25.79 -0.60
N ASP A 119 -8.75 26.31 -1.71
CA ASP A 119 -8.01 27.57 -1.77
C ASP A 119 -8.19 28.24 -3.15
N HIS A 120 -7.89 29.53 -3.24
CA HIS A 120 -7.98 30.29 -4.48
C HIS A 120 -6.83 29.91 -5.42
N SER A 121 -7.15 29.53 -6.66
CA SER A 121 -6.17 29.21 -7.70
C SER A 121 -5.25 30.39 -7.99
N ALA A 122 -3.97 30.08 -8.25
CA ALA A 122 -3.03 31.08 -8.72
C ALA A 122 -3.22 31.43 -10.20
N THR A 123 -3.82 30.52 -10.98
CA THR A 123 -3.85 30.56 -12.45
C THR A 123 -5.26 30.70 -13.02
N LEU A 124 -6.26 30.11 -12.37
CA LEU A 124 -7.65 30.10 -12.83
C LEU A 124 -8.46 31.24 -12.24
N THR A 125 -9.14 31.97 -13.12
CA THR A 125 -10.11 33.02 -12.76
C THR A 125 -11.52 32.60 -13.13
N THR A 126 -12.50 33.07 -12.36
CA THR A 126 -13.92 32.97 -12.70
C THR A 126 -14.25 33.86 -13.90
N LYS A 127 -15.47 33.72 -14.44
CA LYS A 127 -15.98 34.62 -15.49
C LYS A 127 -16.07 36.08 -15.05
N THR A 128 -16.02 36.35 -13.74
CA THR A 128 -16.03 37.70 -13.15
C THR A 128 -14.63 38.27 -12.90
N GLY A 129 -13.56 37.50 -13.17
CA GLY A 129 -12.17 37.92 -12.97
C GLY A 129 -11.60 37.63 -11.58
N ASP A 130 -12.40 37.09 -10.66
CA ASP A 130 -11.95 36.68 -9.33
C ASP A 130 -11.19 35.35 -9.39
N LYS A 131 -10.26 35.11 -8.46
CA LYS A 131 -9.55 33.82 -8.38
C LYS A 131 -10.53 32.69 -8.05
N LYS A 132 -10.53 31.64 -8.87
CA LYS A 132 -11.44 30.50 -8.72
C LYS A 132 -11.09 29.69 -7.48
N LEU A 133 -12.10 29.29 -6.71
CA LEU A 133 -11.91 28.40 -5.55
C LEU A 133 -11.79 26.96 -6.03
N ILE A 134 -10.64 26.35 -5.80
CA ILE A 134 -10.27 25.01 -6.28
C ILE A 134 -9.75 24.15 -5.13
N TRP A 135 -9.57 22.86 -5.36
CA TRP A 135 -8.85 22.01 -4.42
C TRP A 135 -7.35 22.09 -4.71
N LYS A 136 -6.54 22.41 -3.70
CA LYS A 136 -5.10 22.36 -3.78
C LYS A 136 -4.57 21.20 -2.95
N ARG A 137 -3.69 20.41 -3.56
CA ARG A 137 -2.97 19.34 -2.90
C ARG A 137 -1.85 19.92 -2.04
N SER A 138 -1.55 19.24 -0.93
CA SER A 138 -0.34 19.42 -0.15
C SER A 138 0.24 18.05 0.14
N HIS A 139 1.47 17.79 -0.32
CA HIS A 139 2.15 16.54 -0.02
C HIS A 139 2.67 16.54 1.42
N ARG A 140 2.28 15.53 2.19
CA ARG A 140 2.72 15.36 3.57
C ARG A 140 3.62 14.14 3.66
N VAL A 141 4.74 14.32 4.34
CA VAL A 141 5.77 13.30 4.54
C VAL A 141 6.22 13.36 5.99
N GLY A 142 6.03 12.26 6.71
CA GLY A 142 6.60 12.05 8.03
C GLY A 142 7.65 10.96 7.97
N VAL A 143 8.78 11.18 8.63
CA VAL A 143 9.82 10.16 8.86
C VAL A 143 9.99 10.00 10.35
N SER A 144 9.82 8.79 10.86
CA SER A 144 9.93 8.50 12.28
C SER A 144 11.38 8.60 12.74
N ALA A 145 11.58 8.89 14.03
CA ALA A 145 12.82 8.53 14.70
C ALA A 145 13.01 7.00 14.68
N PRO A 146 14.23 6.47 14.85
CA PRO A 146 14.46 5.04 14.96
C PRO A 146 13.62 4.40 16.06
N ILE A 147 12.66 3.56 15.69
CA ILE A 147 11.75 2.85 16.60
C ILE A 147 12.46 1.57 17.05
N PRO A 148 12.82 1.42 18.33
CA PRO A 148 13.51 0.24 18.82
C PRO A 148 12.62 -1.00 18.71
N LEU A 149 13.20 -2.12 18.25
CA LEU A 149 12.52 -3.40 18.19
C LEU A 149 12.38 -4.00 19.59
N LYS A 150 11.27 -3.67 20.24
CA LYS A 150 10.89 -4.18 21.56
C LYS A 150 9.42 -4.61 21.53
N PRO A 151 9.03 -5.70 22.23
CA PRO A 151 7.63 -6.11 22.26
C PRO A 151 6.76 -4.98 22.82
N GLY A 152 5.69 -4.64 22.11
CA GLY A 152 4.81 -3.55 22.53
C GLY A 152 4.09 -2.87 21.38
N ARG A 153 3.24 -1.91 21.75
CA ARG A 153 2.51 -1.08 20.79
C ARG A 153 3.39 0.07 20.33
N ILE A 154 3.27 0.40 19.04
CA ILE A 154 3.80 1.61 18.44
C ILE A 154 2.61 2.54 18.24
N ASN A 155 2.76 3.79 18.65
CA ASN A 155 1.88 4.87 18.21
C ASN A 155 2.76 6.05 17.84
N TRP A 156 2.70 6.47 16.58
CA TRP A 156 3.49 7.56 16.05
C TRP A 156 2.61 8.47 15.20
N THR A 157 2.68 9.77 15.44
CA THR A 157 2.04 10.79 14.62
C THR A 157 3.04 11.27 13.57
N PRO A 158 2.83 10.98 12.27
CA PRO A 158 3.79 11.38 11.24
C PRO A 158 3.89 12.88 11.02
N ASP A 159 2.84 13.62 11.37
CA ASP A 159 2.72 15.04 11.11
C ASP A 159 1.94 15.76 12.20
N ALA A 160 2.56 16.77 12.81
CA ALA A 160 1.99 17.51 13.93
C ALA A 160 0.75 18.34 13.54
N ASP A 161 0.61 18.73 12.27
CA ASP A 161 -0.57 19.46 11.79
C ASP A 161 -1.81 18.54 11.68
N PHE A 162 -1.59 17.22 11.61
CA PHE A 162 -2.64 16.19 11.47
C PHE A 162 -2.53 15.12 12.58
N PRO A 163 -2.77 15.48 13.85
CA PRO A 163 -2.53 14.59 14.99
C PRO A 163 -3.42 13.33 15.00
N GLU A 164 -4.55 13.37 14.29
CA GLU A 164 -5.50 12.27 14.14
C GLU A 164 -5.08 11.28 13.04
N VAL A 165 -4.13 11.62 12.17
CA VAL A 165 -3.51 10.68 11.22
C VAL A 165 -2.31 10.03 11.92
N GLN A 166 -2.42 8.74 12.23
CA GLN A 166 -1.47 8.04 13.09
C GLN A 166 -0.98 6.75 12.46
N VAL A 167 0.28 6.43 12.69
CA VAL A 167 0.82 5.09 12.45
C VAL A 167 0.75 4.32 13.76
N GLN A 168 -0.12 3.32 13.79
CA GLN A 168 -0.29 2.41 14.92
C GLN A 168 0.32 1.07 14.58
N GLY A 169 0.91 0.39 15.56
CA GLY A 169 1.53 -0.89 15.29
C GLY A 169 1.71 -1.75 16.52
N LEU A 170 2.10 -2.98 16.26
CA LEU A 170 2.37 -3.99 17.28
C LEU A 170 3.63 -4.76 16.90
N ILE A 171 4.62 -4.72 17.78
CA ILE A 171 5.83 -5.52 17.68
C ILE A 171 5.67 -6.73 18.60
N ARG A 172 5.85 -7.92 18.03
CA ARG A 172 5.86 -9.19 18.77
C ARG A 172 7.17 -9.91 18.51
N LYS A 173 7.80 -10.38 19.58
CA LYS A 173 8.95 -11.28 19.47
C LYS A 173 8.46 -12.71 19.27
N ARG A 174 8.95 -13.38 18.24
CA ARG A 174 8.83 -14.84 18.03
C ARG A 174 10.19 -15.49 18.26
N ASP A 175 10.26 -16.81 18.21
CA ASP A 175 11.47 -17.57 18.56
C ASP A 175 12.66 -17.24 17.64
N HIS A 176 12.40 -16.95 16.36
CA HIS A 176 13.44 -16.75 15.34
C HIS A 176 13.35 -15.40 14.62
N PHE A 177 12.36 -14.55 14.92
CA PHE A 177 12.15 -13.27 14.24
C PHE A 177 11.26 -12.31 15.04
N TRP A 178 11.28 -11.04 14.66
CA TRP A 178 10.27 -10.06 15.07
C TRP A 178 9.13 -10.03 14.06
N SER A 179 7.90 -10.17 14.53
CA SER A 179 6.71 -9.91 13.75
C SER A 179 6.24 -8.50 14.05
N VAL A 180 6.21 -7.65 13.02
CA VAL A 180 5.84 -6.24 13.15
C VAL A 180 4.63 -5.98 12.26
N THR A 181 3.55 -5.50 12.86
CA THR A 181 2.37 -5.03 12.14
C THR A 181 2.27 -3.52 12.30
N LEU A 182 2.13 -2.80 11.19
CA LEU A 182 1.94 -1.35 11.15
C LEU A 182 0.70 -1.02 10.34
N PHE A 183 -0.10 -0.07 10.81
CA PHE A 183 -1.26 0.50 10.14
C PHE A 183 -1.13 2.01 10.10
N LEU A 184 -1.40 2.61 8.95
CA LEU A 184 -1.70 4.04 8.84
C LEU A 184 -3.21 4.20 9.01
N VAL A 185 -3.61 4.98 10.01
CA VAL A 185 -4.99 5.17 10.43
C VAL A 185 -5.37 6.63 10.25
N ASN A 186 -6.43 6.88 9.48
CA ASN A 186 -7.07 8.18 9.40
C ASN A 186 -8.11 8.30 10.52
N GLY A 187 -7.69 8.85 11.67
CA GLY A 187 -8.54 9.07 12.83
C GLY A 187 -9.42 10.31 12.77
N GLN A 188 -9.40 11.06 11.65
CA GLN A 188 -10.05 12.37 11.57
C GLN A 188 -11.57 12.28 11.65
N GLN A 189 -12.20 13.31 12.22
CA GLN A 189 -13.66 13.47 12.16
C GLN A 189 -14.10 14.11 10.85
N GLU A 190 -15.17 13.58 10.25
CA GLU A 190 -15.69 14.13 9.02
C GLU A 190 -16.41 15.47 9.25
N PRO A 191 -15.97 16.58 8.61
CA PRO A 191 -16.58 17.88 8.80
C PRO A 191 -17.91 17.98 8.03
N LYS A 192 -18.84 18.80 8.54
CA LYS A 192 -20.16 19.04 7.90
C LYS A 192 -20.08 19.71 6.53
N ARG A 193 -18.99 20.42 6.25
CA ARG A 193 -18.69 21.10 4.98
C ARG A 193 -17.29 20.73 4.55
N LEU A 194 -17.04 20.68 3.25
CA LEU A 194 -15.73 20.34 2.68
C LEU A 194 -15.20 18.98 3.19
N ARG A 195 -16.05 17.94 3.11
CA ARG A 195 -15.78 16.59 3.64
C ARG A 195 -14.40 16.07 3.24
N ASP A 196 -13.99 16.29 2.00
CA ASP A 196 -12.72 15.83 1.42
C ASP A 196 -11.47 16.36 2.16
N THR A 197 -11.59 17.41 2.97
CA THR A 197 -10.46 17.90 3.81
C THR A 197 -10.03 16.91 4.89
N ALA A 198 -10.95 16.06 5.37
CA ALA A 198 -10.62 15.04 6.37
C ALA A 198 -10.22 13.68 5.76
N TRP A 199 -10.16 13.59 4.43
CA TRP A 199 -9.74 12.38 3.72
C TRP A 199 -8.23 12.38 3.50
N VAL A 200 -7.63 11.20 3.55
CA VAL A 200 -6.21 10.98 3.27
C VAL A 200 -6.11 10.31 1.90
N PHE A 201 -5.40 10.95 0.97
CA PHE A 201 -5.30 10.50 -0.42
C PHE A 201 -3.90 9.96 -0.74
N GLN A 202 -3.82 9.00 -1.65
CA GLN A 202 -2.58 8.35 -2.10
C GLN A 202 -1.61 7.99 -0.96
N PRO A 203 -2.08 7.35 0.12
CA PRO A 203 -1.20 7.10 1.24
C PRO A 203 -0.19 5.99 0.92
N GLU A 204 1.03 6.17 1.41
CA GLU A 204 2.13 5.23 1.30
C GLU A 204 2.77 5.08 2.68
N LEU A 205 2.93 3.84 3.13
CA LEU A 205 3.71 3.50 4.31
C LEU A 205 4.92 2.68 3.87
N SER A 206 6.11 3.10 4.28
CA SER A 206 7.34 2.36 4.01
C SER A 206 8.19 2.19 5.26
N VAL A 207 8.94 1.09 5.30
CA VAL A 207 9.75 0.68 6.44
C VAL A 207 11.11 0.25 5.94
N GLN A 208 12.15 0.71 6.64
CA GLN A 208 13.54 0.35 6.37
C GLN A 208 14.35 0.31 7.67
N SER A 209 15.55 -0.25 7.61
CA SER A 209 16.53 -0.07 8.68
C SER A 209 17.02 1.39 8.69
N PRO A 210 17.21 2.04 9.85
CA PRO A 210 17.83 3.37 9.94
C PRO A 210 19.21 3.43 9.27
N ASP A 211 19.93 2.29 9.25
CA ASP A 211 21.27 2.15 8.68
C ASP A 211 21.25 1.58 7.25
N GLY A 212 20.06 1.41 6.63
CA GLY A 212 19.91 0.83 5.28
C GLY A 212 20.24 -0.66 5.17
N GLN A 213 20.42 -1.35 6.29
CA GLN A 213 20.74 -2.78 6.33
C GLN A 213 19.55 -3.66 5.89
N PRO A 214 19.80 -4.81 5.23
CA PRO A 214 18.76 -5.71 4.76
C PRO A 214 18.17 -6.58 5.88
N ILE A 215 17.41 -5.96 6.78
CA ILE A 215 16.91 -6.59 8.01
C ILE A 215 15.63 -7.42 7.84
N PHE A 216 14.96 -7.30 6.69
CA PHE A 216 13.73 -8.05 6.41
C PHE A 216 14.07 -9.41 5.81
N HIS A 217 13.30 -10.43 6.19
CA HIS A 217 13.48 -11.79 5.69
C HIS A 217 12.14 -12.47 5.43
N SER A 218 12.16 -13.52 4.60
CA SER A 218 11.00 -14.37 4.41
C SER A 218 10.53 -14.98 5.72
N ARG A 219 9.21 -15.18 5.84
CA ARG A 219 8.69 -16.11 6.84
C ARG A 219 9.19 -17.53 6.52
N PRO A 220 9.99 -18.18 7.38
CA PRO A 220 10.37 -19.56 7.16
C PRO A 220 9.11 -20.41 7.22
N GLN A 221 8.69 -20.96 6.08
CA GLN A 221 7.59 -21.91 6.03
C GLN A 221 8.13 -23.29 6.46
N GLN A 222 8.57 -23.43 7.72
CA GLN A 222 8.69 -24.77 8.30
C GLN A 222 7.28 -25.28 8.58
N ARG A 223 6.64 -25.82 7.54
CA ARG A 223 5.44 -26.65 7.69
C ARG A 223 5.89 -28.01 8.17
N ASP A 224 5.35 -28.41 9.32
CA ASP A 224 5.70 -29.65 10.00
C ASP A 224 5.31 -30.85 9.10
N PRO A 225 6.27 -31.71 8.67
CA PRO A 225 5.99 -32.82 7.75
C PRO A 225 4.93 -33.82 8.27
N GLY A 226 4.63 -33.78 9.56
CA GLY A 226 3.66 -34.68 10.20
C GLY A 226 2.18 -34.30 10.00
N LYS A 227 1.87 -33.21 9.29
CA LYS A 227 0.47 -32.74 9.09
C LYS A 227 -0.10 -32.89 7.69
N SER A 228 0.72 -33.19 6.67
CA SER A 228 0.28 -33.41 5.29
C SER A 228 0.50 -34.85 4.85
N ASP A 229 -0.32 -35.33 3.92
CA ASP A 229 -0.07 -36.62 3.29
C ASP A 229 1.21 -36.56 2.41
N PRO A 230 1.85 -37.70 2.12
CA PRO A 230 3.12 -37.74 1.38
C PRO A 230 3.07 -37.17 -0.05
N VAL A 231 1.91 -37.23 -0.72
CA VAL A 231 1.71 -36.70 -2.08
C VAL A 231 1.63 -35.18 -2.03
N THR A 232 0.80 -34.64 -1.15
CA THR A 232 0.70 -33.20 -0.91
C THR A 232 2.07 -32.62 -0.51
N PHE A 233 2.81 -33.31 0.37
CA PHE A 233 4.14 -32.88 0.78
C PHE A 233 5.18 -32.88 -0.36
N ALA A 234 5.06 -33.80 -1.32
CA ALA A 234 5.94 -33.83 -2.50
C ALA A 234 5.63 -32.68 -3.46
N GLU A 235 4.34 -32.43 -3.75
CA GLU A 235 3.90 -31.30 -4.57
C GLU A 235 4.29 -29.95 -3.93
N GLU A 236 4.14 -29.81 -2.61
CA GLU A 236 4.57 -28.62 -1.87
C GLU A 236 6.08 -28.38 -1.96
N GLN A 237 6.91 -29.43 -1.91
CA GLN A 237 8.36 -29.30 -2.10
C GLN A 237 8.73 -28.92 -3.53
N GLU A 238 8.04 -29.46 -4.53
CA GLU A 238 8.25 -29.07 -5.93
C GLU A 238 7.89 -27.59 -6.14
N MET A 239 6.76 -27.14 -5.58
CA MET A 239 6.36 -25.74 -5.54
C MET A 239 7.40 -24.86 -4.83
N ALA A 240 7.91 -25.29 -3.67
CA ALA A 240 8.95 -24.56 -2.95
C ALA A 240 10.23 -24.42 -3.79
N MET A 241 10.58 -25.42 -4.62
CA MET A 241 11.71 -25.35 -5.54
C MET A 241 11.46 -24.42 -6.74
N LEU A 242 10.25 -24.45 -7.30
CA LEU A 242 9.81 -23.56 -8.39
C LEU A 242 9.80 -22.09 -7.96
N TYR A 243 9.30 -21.81 -6.75
CA TYR A 243 9.14 -20.47 -6.19
C TYR A 243 10.22 -20.09 -5.18
N ARG A 244 11.37 -20.80 -5.13
CA ARG A 244 12.45 -20.53 -4.17
C ARG A 244 13.04 -19.13 -4.20
N HIS A 245 12.80 -18.38 -5.28
CA HIS A 245 13.23 -16.99 -5.46
C HIS A 245 12.05 -15.99 -5.40
N GLN A 246 10.84 -16.47 -5.10
CA GLN A 246 9.62 -15.68 -4.94
C GLN A 246 9.19 -15.77 -3.48
N VAL A 247 9.53 -14.72 -2.74
CA VAL A 247 9.61 -14.77 -1.29
C VAL A 247 8.63 -13.79 -0.66
N GLU A 248 7.79 -14.27 0.25
CA GLU A 248 6.88 -13.41 1.02
C GLU A 248 7.59 -12.82 2.25
N PHE A 249 7.88 -11.52 2.19
CA PHE A 249 8.48 -10.75 3.30
C PHE A 249 7.43 -10.18 4.26
N GLY A 250 6.21 -10.01 3.77
CA GLY A 250 5.10 -9.46 4.53
C GLY A 250 3.78 -9.58 3.80
N VAL A 251 2.71 -9.39 4.56
CA VAL A 251 1.33 -9.43 4.10
C VAL A 251 0.75 -8.04 4.28
N GLY A 252 0.09 -7.51 3.26
CA GLY A 252 -0.59 -6.23 3.34
C GLY A 252 -2.03 -6.37 3.82
N HIS A 253 -2.50 -5.39 4.57
CA HIS A 253 -3.86 -5.30 5.12
C HIS A 253 -4.60 -4.17 4.43
N GLY A 254 -5.55 -4.51 3.55
CA GLY A 254 -6.26 -3.53 2.71
C GLY A 254 -5.37 -2.85 1.65
N VAL A 255 -4.14 -3.34 1.46
CA VAL A 255 -3.14 -2.83 0.51
C VAL A 255 -2.16 -3.94 0.14
N SER A 256 -1.39 -3.80 -0.94
CA SER A 256 -0.29 -4.73 -1.25
C SER A 256 1.02 -4.27 -0.65
N VAL A 257 2.00 -5.19 -0.52
CA VAL A 257 3.37 -4.87 -0.10
C VAL A 257 4.31 -5.05 -1.29
N HIS A 258 5.10 -4.03 -1.56
CA HIS A 258 6.22 -4.04 -2.50
C HIS A 258 7.52 -4.14 -1.71
N VAL A 259 8.47 -4.91 -2.26
CA VAL A 259 9.70 -5.30 -1.58
C VAL A 259 10.90 -4.90 -2.44
N ASP A 260 11.79 -4.11 -1.86
CA ASP A 260 13.11 -3.83 -2.44
C ASP A 260 14.10 -4.88 -1.90
N CYS A 261 14.36 -5.92 -2.70
CA CYS A 261 15.27 -7.00 -2.34
C CYS A 261 16.73 -6.53 -2.27
N PHE A 262 17.54 -7.19 -1.44
CA PHE A 262 18.97 -6.94 -1.35
C PHE A 262 19.70 -7.51 -2.58
N GLU A 263 20.66 -6.76 -3.13
CA GLU A 263 21.44 -7.23 -4.26
C GLU A 263 22.19 -8.53 -3.91
N GLY A 264 21.93 -9.59 -4.68
CA GLY A 264 22.57 -10.89 -4.50
C GLY A 264 21.89 -11.84 -3.52
N ASP A 265 20.84 -11.42 -2.79
CA ASP A 265 20.06 -12.28 -1.90
C ASP A 265 18.56 -11.95 -1.94
N CYS A 266 17.79 -12.75 -2.67
CA CYS A 266 16.34 -12.60 -2.80
C CYS A 266 15.57 -12.96 -1.52
N ASN A 267 16.22 -13.54 -0.50
CA ASN A 267 15.60 -13.85 0.79
C ASN A 267 15.70 -12.71 1.79
N ARG A 268 16.39 -11.63 1.43
CA ARG A 268 16.54 -10.43 2.25
C ARG A 268 16.08 -9.19 1.52
N ALA A 269 15.51 -8.23 2.25
CA ALA A 269 15.08 -6.96 1.71
C ALA A 269 15.59 -5.78 2.52
N VAL A 270 15.83 -4.66 1.84
CA VAL A 270 16.30 -3.40 2.43
C VAL A 270 15.16 -2.46 2.79
N ARG A 271 14.04 -2.55 2.06
CA ARG A 271 12.86 -1.70 2.25
C ARG A 271 11.59 -2.45 1.87
N LEU A 272 10.55 -2.19 2.64
CA LEU A 272 9.18 -2.60 2.37
C LEU A 272 8.31 -1.36 2.20
N SER A 273 7.42 -1.35 1.23
CA SER A 273 6.49 -0.23 0.99
C SER A 273 5.10 -0.72 0.63
N THR A 274 4.05 -0.05 1.07
CA THR A 274 2.69 -0.36 0.64
C THR A 274 2.42 0.15 -0.77
N LYS A 275 1.70 -0.62 -1.58
CA LYS A 275 1.28 -0.23 -2.93
C LYS A 275 -0.22 -0.47 -3.09
N VAL A 276 -0.96 0.60 -3.38
CA VAL A 276 -2.44 0.54 -3.54
C VAL A 276 -2.82 -0.29 -4.76
N VAL A 277 -2.15 -0.06 -5.88
CA VAL A 277 -2.35 -0.85 -7.10
C VAL A 277 -1.07 -1.65 -7.37
N PRO A 278 -1.03 -2.94 -7.01
CA PRO A 278 0.13 -3.77 -7.27
C PRO A 278 0.28 -4.03 -8.77
N THR A 279 1.53 -4.10 -9.23
CA THR A 279 1.88 -4.53 -10.58
C THR A 279 2.82 -5.71 -10.45
N TYR A 280 2.60 -6.77 -11.23
CA TYR A 280 3.48 -7.92 -11.26
C TYR A 280 3.57 -8.49 -12.69
N GLU A 281 4.79 -8.80 -13.13
CA GLU A 281 5.02 -9.46 -14.40
C GLU A 281 4.94 -10.99 -14.23
N VAL A 282 3.95 -11.60 -14.87
CA VAL A 282 3.79 -13.05 -14.87
C VAL A 282 4.52 -13.63 -16.10
N PRO A 283 5.38 -14.65 -15.93
CA PRO A 283 6.00 -15.34 -17.05
C PRO A 283 4.97 -15.90 -18.03
N ARG A 284 5.30 -15.91 -19.32
CA ARG A 284 4.41 -16.46 -20.35
C ARG A 284 4.27 -17.96 -20.19
N THR A 285 3.10 -18.43 -19.75
CA THR A 285 2.76 -19.86 -19.78
C THR A 285 2.37 -20.25 -21.20
N THR A 286 3.17 -21.08 -21.86
CA THR A 286 2.75 -21.76 -23.09
C THR A 286 2.10 -23.10 -22.74
N PRO A 287 0.90 -23.41 -23.28
CA PRO A 287 0.33 -24.72 -23.10
C PRO A 287 1.27 -25.80 -23.67
N PRO A 288 1.35 -26.98 -23.04
CA PRO A 288 2.15 -28.09 -23.58
C PRO A 288 1.65 -28.45 -24.98
N THR A 289 2.59 -28.71 -25.87
CA THR A 289 2.32 -29.11 -27.28
C THR A 289 2.21 -30.62 -27.40
#